data_AF-A0A7Y3U846-F1
#
_entry.id   AF-A0A7Y3U846-F1
#
_cell.length_a   1.000
_cell.length_b   1.000
_cell.length_c   1.000
_cell.angle_alpha   90.00
_cell.angle_beta   90.00
_cell.angle_gamma   90.00
#
_symmetry.space_group_name_H-M   'P 1'
#
loop_
_entity.id
_entity.type
_entity.pdbx_description
1 polymer ?
#
loop_
_entity_poly.entity_id
_entity_poly.type
_entity_poly.pdbx_seq_one_letter_code
_entity_poly.pdbx_strand_id
1 'polypeptide(L)'
;MGSSVEDSRVIGRIGEIQKVSNASVRFLSLEPLLGPQPNLPLEHIDWVIAGGESGPKSRPIQADRVRDIRDQCQARNVAFFFKQWGGVNKKKAGRMLDGHTWDEVPAQ
;
A
#
# COMPACT_ATOMS: atom_id res chain seq x y z
N MET A 1 -8.63 10.51 -8.18
CA MET A 1 -7.43 11.25 -7.75
C MET A 1 -6.59 10.32 -6.91
N GLY A 2 -5.28 10.29 -7.14
CA GLY A 2 -4.37 9.41 -6.43
C GLY A 2 -3.26 10.19 -5.78
N SER A 3 -2.95 9.92 -4.52
CA SER A 3 -1.80 10.52 -3.84
C SER A 3 -0.71 9.45 -3.66
N SER A 4 0.51 9.77 -4.05
CA SER A 4 1.71 8.99 -3.72
C SER A 4 2.18 9.45 -2.35
N VAL A 5 2.30 8.54 -1.39
CA VAL A 5 2.31 8.89 0.05
C VAL A 5 3.59 8.41 0.72
N GLU A 6 4.55 9.32 0.83
CA GLU A 6 5.74 9.14 1.65
C GLU A 6 5.47 9.74 3.04
N ASP A 7 5.55 8.93 4.11
CA ASP A 7 5.62 9.33 5.53
C ASP A 7 4.31 9.39 6.36
N SER A 8 4.44 9.03 7.65
CA SER A 8 3.43 8.81 8.71
C SER A 8 2.52 10.01 9.08
N ARG A 9 2.43 11.03 8.23
CA ARG A 9 1.65 12.28 8.43
C ARG A 9 0.20 12.18 7.91
N VAL A 10 -0.31 10.97 7.71
CA VAL A 10 -1.42 10.68 6.77
C VAL A 10 -2.75 10.36 7.42
N ILE A 11 -2.81 10.12 8.74
CA ILE A 11 -4.11 9.89 9.41
C ILE A 11 -5.06 11.09 9.21
N GLY A 12 -4.55 12.31 9.06
CA GLY A 12 -5.35 13.50 8.76
C GLY A 12 -5.88 13.60 7.32
N ARG A 13 -5.29 12.90 6.34
CA ARG A 13 -5.62 13.07 4.91
C ARG A 13 -6.45 11.93 4.33
N ILE A 14 -6.51 10.78 5.01
CA ILE A 14 -7.44 9.69 4.64
C ILE A 14 -8.90 10.16 4.78
N GLY A 15 -9.19 10.96 5.80
CA GLY A 15 -10.51 11.59 5.97
C GLY A 15 -10.90 12.52 4.82
N GLU A 16 -9.95 13.09 4.07
CA GLU A 16 -10.22 13.92 2.91
C GLU A 16 -10.54 13.06 1.66
N ILE A 17 -9.85 11.93 1.48
CA ILE A 17 -10.11 10.98 0.38
C ILE A 17 -11.49 10.32 0.54
N GLN A 18 -11.86 9.97 1.79
CA GLN A 18 -13.18 9.43 2.11
C GLN A 18 -14.32 10.42 1.83
N LYS A 19 -14.06 11.73 1.95
CA LYS A 19 -15.04 12.80 1.69
C LYS A 19 -15.20 13.17 0.21
N VAL A 20 -14.32 12.68 -0.68
CA VAL A 20 -14.41 12.97 -2.12
C VAL A 20 -15.38 11.98 -2.77
N SER A 21 -16.63 12.42 -2.92
CA SER A 21 -17.76 11.61 -3.42
C SER A 21 -17.70 11.27 -4.92
N ASN A 22 -16.79 11.88 -5.70
CA ASN A 22 -16.78 11.82 -7.17
C ASN A 22 -15.50 11.18 -7.76
N ALA A 23 -14.81 10.34 -6.99
CA ALA A 23 -13.70 9.54 -7.51
C ALA A 23 -14.21 8.16 -7.93
N SER A 24 -13.98 7.76 -9.19
CA SER A 24 -14.34 6.42 -9.68
C SER A 24 -13.57 5.27 -9.00
N VAL A 25 -12.42 5.57 -8.38
CA VAL A 25 -11.61 4.64 -7.58
C VAL A 25 -10.97 5.43 -6.44
N ARG A 26 -11.11 4.96 -5.21
CA ARG A 26 -10.44 5.50 -4.01
C ARG A 26 -9.35 4.53 -3.59
N PHE A 27 -8.12 5.02 -3.43
CA PHE A 27 -7.01 4.16 -3.08
C PHE A 27 -6.08 4.75 -2.03
N LEU A 28 -5.38 3.87 -1.31
CA LEU A 28 -4.29 4.22 -0.41
C LEU A 28 -2.97 3.72 -0.99
N SER A 29 -1.97 4.58 -1.07
CA SER A 29 -0.59 4.18 -1.36
C SER A 29 0.19 4.22 -0.06
N LEU A 30 0.94 3.16 0.25
CA LEU A 30 1.76 2.99 1.46
C LEU A 30 3.21 2.76 1.03
N GLU A 31 3.83 3.82 0.50
CA GLU A 31 5.16 3.76 -0.12
C GLU A 31 6.03 4.98 0.26
N PRO A 32 7.12 4.82 1.02
CA PRO A 32 7.65 3.56 1.55
C PRO A 32 6.93 3.06 2.80
N LEU A 33 6.73 1.75 2.89
CA LEU A 33 6.21 1.11 4.10
C LEU A 33 7.30 0.97 5.17
N LEU A 34 7.45 2.00 5.99
CA LEU A 34 8.55 2.12 6.97
C LEU A 34 8.19 1.73 8.40
N GLY A 35 6.89 1.64 8.70
CA GLY A 35 6.36 1.35 10.02
C GLY A 35 5.15 0.42 9.95
N PRO A 36 4.75 -0.17 11.09
CA PRO A 36 3.51 -0.93 11.17
C PRO A 36 2.32 -0.02 10.89
N GLN A 37 1.31 -0.56 10.21
CA GLN A 37 0.06 0.14 9.87
C GLN A 37 -1.15 -0.61 10.45
N PRO A 38 -1.24 -0.72 11.79
CA PRO A 38 -2.38 -1.39 12.41
C PRO A 38 -3.64 -0.54 12.21
N ASN A 39 -4.77 -1.19 11.92
CA ASN A 39 -6.09 -0.57 11.81
C ASN A 39 -6.17 0.49 10.69
N LEU A 40 -5.73 0.15 9.47
CA LEU A 40 -5.92 1.02 8.32
C LEU A 40 -7.40 1.38 8.15
N PRO A 41 -7.76 2.65 7.97
CA PRO A 41 -9.13 3.06 7.68
C PRO A 41 -9.45 2.74 6.21
N LEU A 42 -9.83 1.49 5.95
CA LEU A 42 -10.16 0.99 4.62
C LEU A 42 -11.64 1.16 4.26
N GLU A 43 -12.43 1.77 5.15
CA GLU A 43 -13.79 2.15 4.84
C GLU A 43 -13.78 3.08 3.63
N HIS A 44 -14.56 2.75 2.60
CA HIS A 44 -14.62 3.52 1.37
C HIS A 44 -13.30 3.56 0.59
N ILE A 45 -12.43 2.55 0.75
CA ILE A 45 -11.23 2.39 -0.05
C ILE A 45 -11.42 1.17 -0.94
N ASP A 46 -11.17 1.35 -2.23
CA ASP A 46 -11.35 0.32 -3.25
C ASP A 46 -10.02 -0.40 -3.54
N TRP A 47 -8.88 0.26 -3.28
CA TRP A 47 -7.56 -0.27 -3.60
C TRP A 47 -6.46 0.17 -2.63
N VAL A 48 -5.53 -0.73 -2.29
CA VAL A 48 -4.34 -0.41 -1.48
C VAL A 48 -3.09 -0.86 -2.23
N ILE A 49 -2.12 0.05 -2.32
CA ILE A 49 -0.82 -0.19 -2.92
C ILE A 49 0.25 -0.15 -1.83
N ALA A 50 1.04 -1.20 -1.68
CA ALA A 50 2.17 -1.25 -0.75
C ALA A 50 3.50 -1.41 -1.50
N GLY A 51 4.55 -0.82 -0.94
CA GLY A 51 5.88 -0.88 -1.55
C GLY A 51 7.00 -0.30 -0.69
N GLY A 52 8.21 -0.76 -0.98
CA GLY A 52 9.43 -0.34 -0.31
C GLY A 52 10.17 0.80 -1.01
N GLU A 53 11.03 1.43 -0.23
CA GLU A 53 11.83 2.59 -0.60
C GLU A 53 12.90 2.24 -1.64
N SER A 54 13.14 3.09 -2.64
CA SER A 54 14.16 2.85 -3.68
C SER A 54 15.40 3.71 -3.47
N GLY A 55 16.57 3.19 -3.86
CA GLY A 55 17.81 3.96 -3.92
C GLY A 55 18.87 3.55 -2.88
N PRO A 56 20.04 4.23 -2.86
CA PRO A 56 21.21 3.82 -2.08
C PRO A 56 21.02 3.89 -0.56
N LYS A 57 19.99 4.60 -0.08
CA LYS A 57 19.63 4.71 1.35
C LYS A 57 18.28 4.05 1.67
N SER A 58 17.83 3.15 0.80
CA SER A 58 16.54 2.46 0.96
C SER A 58 16.50 1.69 2.28
N ARG A 59 15.45 1.92 3.06
CA ARG A 59 15.20 1.14 4.26
C ARG A 59 14.51 -0.18 3.91
N PRO A 60 14.92 -1.30 4.53
CA PRO A 60 14.29 -2.58 4.28
C PRO A 60 12.84 -2.58 4.81
N ILE A 61 11.91 -2.96 3.95
CA ILE A 61 10.54 -3.25 4.33
C ILE A 61 10.49 -4.65 4.98
N GLN A 62 9.68 -4.81 6.03
CA GLN A 62 9.49 -6.12 6.66
C GLN A 62 8.31 -6.85 6.02
N ALA A 63 8.52 -8.11 5.62
CA ALA A 63 7.50 -8.92 4.96
C ALA A 63 6.21 -9.04 5.79
N ASP A 64 6.37 -9.20 7.10
CA ASP A 64 5.26 -9.28 8.05
C ASP A 64 4.32 -8.06 7.97
N ARG A 65 4.88 -6.86 7.75
CA ARG A 65 4.08 -5.63 7.60
C ARG A 65 3.30 -5.60 6.29
N VAL A 66 3.87 -6.17 5.22
CA VAL A 66 3.16 -6.30 3.95
C VAL A 66 2.03 -7.32 4.06
N ARG A 67 2.26 -8.42 4.79
CA ARG A 67 1.22 -9.42 5.09
C ARG A 67 0.09 -8.82 5.92
N ASP A 68 0.40 -8.10 6.98
CA ASP A 68 -0.60 -7.42 7.81
C ASP A 68 -1.51 -6.50 6.97
N ILE A 69 -0.95 -5.71 6.06
CA ILE A 69 -1.74 -4.85 5.16
C ILE A 69 -2.59 -5.69 4.21
N ARG A 70 -2.01 -6.71 3.58
CA ARG A 70 -2.73 -7.64 2.70
C ARG A 70 -3.93 -8.24 3.43
N ASP A 71 -3.71 -8.77 4.63
CA ASP A 71 -4.72 -9.44 5.42
C ASP A 71 -5.84 -8.47 5.84
N GLN A 72 -5.49 -7.22 6.18
CA GLN A 72 -6.46 -6.15 6.42
C GLN A 72 -7.29 -5.82 5.17
N CYS A 73 -6.69 -5.83 3.98
CA CYS A 73 -7.38 -5.58 2.71
C CYS A 73 -8.33 -6.72 2.36
N GLN A 74 -7.86 -7.96 2.47
CA GLN A 74 -8.68 -9.16 2.22
C GLN A 74 -9.87 -9.25 3.17
N ALA A 75 -9.65 -8.98 4.46
CA ALA A 75 -10.72 -8.99 5.46
C ALA A 75 -11.85 -7.97 5.18
N ARG A 76 -11.57 -6.95 4.36
CA ARG A 76 -12.51 -5.88 4.00
C ARG A 76 -12.86 -5.85 2.51
N ASN A 77 -12.47 -6.89 1.77
CA ASN A 77 -12.70 -7.01 0.33
C ASN A 77 -12.18 -5.80 -0.47
N VAL A 78 -11.00 -5.30 -0.10
CA VAL A 78 -10.30 -4.21 -0.77
C VAL A 78 -9.18 -4.80 -1.62
N ALA A 79 -9.03 -4.35 -2.87
CA ALA A 79 -7.97 -4.85 -3.73
C ALA A 79 -6.59 -4.49 -3.16
N PHE A 80 -5.65 -5.43 -3.18
CA PHE A 80 -4.29 -5.21 -2.71
C PHE A 80 -3.24 -5.39 -3.83
N PHE A 81 -2.38 -4.39 -3.98
CA PHE A 81 -1.28 -4.38 -4.94
C PHE A 81 0.06 -4.19 -4.23
N PHE A 82 0.94 -5.20 -4.33
CA PHE A 82 2.30 -5.10 -3.84
C PHE A 82 3.27 -4.79 -4.98
N LYS A 83 3.75 -3.55 -5.01
CA LYS A 83 4.54 -3.02 -6.12
C LYS A 83 5.96 -3.57 -6.15
N GLN A 84 6.68 -3.47 -5.02
CA GLN A 84 8.07 -3.91 -4.88
C GLN A 84 8.56 -3.87 -3.43
N TRP A 85 9.60 -4.66 -3.13
CA TRP A 85 10.33 -4.60 -1.85
C TRP A 85 11.20 -3.34 -1.67
N GLY A 86 11.49 -2.61 -2.75
CA GLY A 86 12.44 -1.50 -2.74
C GLY A 86 13.90 -1.98 -2.80
N GLY A 87 14.82 -1.24 -2.19
CA GLY A 87 16.25 -1.57 -2.15
C GLY A 87 17.11 -0.80 -3.16
N VAL A 88 18.42 -1.00 -3.05
CA VAL A 88 19.42 -0.39 -3.95
C VAL A 88 19.28 -0.91 -5.38
N ASN A 89 18.83 -2.17 -5.55
CA ASN A 89 18.61 -2.79 -6.85
C ASN A 89 17.17 -3.30 -7.00
N LYS A 90 16.26 -2.40 -7.36
CA LYS A 90 14.82 -2.67 -7.57
C LYS A 90 14.51 -3.85 -8.49
N LYS A 91 15.39 -4.14 -9.47
CA LYS A 91 15.21 -5.26 -10.40
C LYS A 91 15.48 -6.62 -9.75
N LYS A 92 16.35 -6.66 -8.73
CA LYS A 92 16.69 -7.89 -7.98
C LYS A 92 15.73 -8.16 -6.83
N ALA A 93 15.22 -7.12 -6.19
CA ALA A 93 14.37 -7.27 -5.01
C ALA A 93 13.00 -7.87 -5.35
N GLY A 94 12.50 -7.66 -6.57
CA GLY A 94 11.27 -8.27 -7.06
C GLY A 94 10.00 -7.76 -6.38
N ARG A 95 8.91 -8.49 -6.59
CA ARG A 95 7.56 -8.16 -6.09
C ARG A 95 6.82 -9.35 -5.47
N MET A 96 7.55 -10.44 -5.20
CA MET A 96 6.95 -11.66 -4.66
C MET A 96 6.83 -11.55 -3.14
N LEU A 97 5.62 -11.72 -2.61
CA LEU A 97 5.33 -11.89 -1.20
C LEU A 97 4.77 -13.31 -1.01
N ASP A 98 5.43 -14.10 -0.18
CA ASP A 98 5.07 -15.50 0.10
C ASP A 98 4.99 -16.38 -1.17
N GLY A 99 5.89 -16.15 -2.13
CA GLY A 99 5.91 -16.89 -3.39
C GLY A 99 4.87 -16.43 -4.42
N HIS A 100 4.07 -15.41 -4.10
CA HIS A 100 3.00 -14.91 -4.95
C HIS A 100 3.19 -13.43 -5.32
N THR A 101 2.68 -13.01 -6.49
CA THR A 101 2.60 -11.59 -6.85
C THR A 101 1.20 -11.10 -6.53
N TRP A 102 1.10 -10.05 -5.72
CA TRP A 102 -0.18 -9.47 -5.34
C TRP A 102 -0.43 -8.29 -6.27
N ASP A 103 -1.18 -8.53 -7.34
CA ASP A 103 -1.39 -7.56 -8.43
C ASP A 103 -2.88 -7.22 -8.65
N GLU A 104 -3.67 -7.29 -7.59
CA GLU A 104 -5.11 -7.03 -7.65
C GLU A 104 -5.40 -5.58 -8.05
N VAL A 105 -6.50 -5.42 -8.80
CA VAL A 105 -7.06 -4.13 -9.21
C VAL A 105 -8.49 -4.03 -8.70
N PRO A 106 -8.98 -2.83 -8.36
CA PRO A 106 -10.35 -2.65 -7.90
C PRO A 106 -11.36 -3.04 -9.00
N ALA A 107 -12.47 -3.64 -8.60
CA ALA A 107 -13.59 -3.87 -9.50
C ALA A 107 -14.20 -2.53 -9.94
N GLN A 108 -14.52 -2.38 -11.23
CA GLN A 108 -15.14 -1.19 -11.82
C GLN A 108 -16.62 -1.06 -11.46
#